data_AF-H0EJ46-F1
#
_entry.id   AF-H0EJ46-F1
#
_cell.length_a   1.000
_cell.length_b   1.000
_cell.length_c   1.000
_cell.angle_alpha   90.00
_cell.angle_beta   90.00
_cell.angle_gamma   90.00
#
_symmetry.space_group_name_H-M   'P 1'
#
loop_
_entity.id
_entity.type
_entity.pdbx_description
1 polymer ?
#
loop_
_entity_poly.entity_id
_entity_poly.type
_entity_poly.pdbx_seq_one_letter_code
_entity_poly.pdbx_strand_id
1 'polypeptide(L)'
;MFYFLFIVDGWFCAMFIGGMFICDLELLAQNNNLPSFFSIFQKHKTRIFQFLFIFAIYLSGVPSYNPFDMRIIQSTPGWYYLSLLRARVMNDYKWFYLFWSSMFIVSSIPHLPWFRKFLESRFCQYLGRISFALYLVHGPILWTLADRMYAVVGWLREDRNEGLKPYENLFPVSKKGPLGLELAFLVPHLVILPFTFWVAEIATKVFDEPSVKISHWAYRKGLGKA
;
A
#
# COMPACT_ATOMS: atom_id res chain seq x y z
N MET A 1 -19.13 4.86 1.00
CA MET A 1 -17.91 5.12 1.80
C MET A 1 -18.21 5.25 3.30
N PHE A 2 -18.92 6.29 3.75
CA PHE A 2 -19.22 6.49 5.19
C PHE A 2 -19.97 5.35 5.85
N TYR A 3 -20.92 4.72 5.14
CA TYR A 3 -21.60 3.51 5.61
C TYR A 3 -20.62 2.40 5.99
N PHE A 4 -19.68 2.07 5.11
CA PHE A 4 -18.68 1.05 5.38
C PHE A 4 -17.72 1.43 6.51
N LEU A 5 -17.37 2.71 6.63
CA LEU A 5 -16.45 3.18 7.65
C LEU A 5 -17.07 3.26 9.05
N PHE A 6 -18.33 3.70 9.15
CA PHE A 6 -18.98 3.99 10.44
C PHE A 6 -20.02 2.95 10.88
N ILE A 7 -20.48 2.05 10.01
CA ILE A 7 -21.59 1.11 10.31
C ILE A 7 -21.19 -0.36 10.20
N VAL A 8 -20.33 -0.75 9.24
CA VAL A 8 -20.10 -2.18 8.88
C VAL A 8 -18.69 -2.71 9.20
N ASP A 9 -17.76 -1.87 9.66
CA ASP A 9 -16.31 -2.22 9.74
C ASP A 9 -15.75 -2.70 8.39
N GLY A 10 -16.18 -2.05 7.30
CA GLY A 10 -15.80 -2.38 5.92
C GLY A 10 -14.69 -1.49 5.39
N TRP A 11 -13.56 -1.36 6.10
CA TRP A 11 -12.51 -0.40 5.76
C TRP A 11 -11.96 -0.56 4.33
N PHE A 12 -11.84 -1.78 3.83
CA PHE A 12 -11.40 -2.07 2.46
C PHE A 12 -12.42 -1.59 1.41
N CYS A 13 -13.72 -1.83 1.65
CA CYS A 13 -14.80 -1.28 0.81
C CYS A 13 -14.83 0.25 0.87
N ALA A 14 -14.57 0.83 2.04
CA ALA A 14 -14.49 2.28 2.20
C ALA A 14 -13.35 2.87 1.35
N MET A 15 -12.14 2.28 1.41
CA MET A 15 -11.00 2.68 0.59
C MET A 15 -11.29 2.55 -0.91
N PHE A 16 -11.89 1.43 -1.34
CA PHE A 16 -12.26 1.22 -2.73
C PHE A 16 -13.23 2.30 -3.24
N ILE A 17 -14.31 2.55 -2.50
CA ILE A 17 -15.29 3.60 -2.87
C ILE A 17 -14.68 4.99 -2.79
N GLY A 18 -13.78 5.24 -1.83
CA GLY A 18 -13.04 6.49 -1.72
C GLY A 18 -12.16 6.75 -2.94
N GLY A 19 -11.46 5.73 -3.44
CA GLY A 19 -10.69 5.80 -4.67
C GLY A 19 -11.55 6.10 -5.90
N MET A 20 -12.69 5.42 -6.05
CA MET A 20 -13.66 5.72 -7.12
C MET A 20 -14.16 7.16 -7.03
N PHE A 21 -14.49 7.64 -5.83
CA PHE A 21 -14.94 9.01 -5.62
C PHE A 21 -13.88 10.05 -6.00
N ILE A 22 -12.60 9.83 -5.67
CA ILE A 22 -11.51 10.70 -6.10
C ILE A 22 -11.40 10.72 -7.64
N CYS A 23 -11.49 9.54 -8.27
CA CYS A 23 -11.45 9.41 -9.73
C CYS A 23 -12.56 10.22 -10.42
N ASP A 24 -13.80 10.12 -9.91
CA ASP A 24 -14.94 10.87 -10.44
C ASP A 24 -14.74 12.38 -10.31
N LEU A 25 -14.24 12.85 -9.16
CA LEU A 25 -13.92 14.27 -8.96
C LEU A 25 -12.83 14.76 -9.93
N GLU A 26 -11.79 13.96 -10.16
CA GLU A 26 -10.71 14.28 -11.09
C GLU A 26 -11.26 14.38 -12.53
N LEU A 27 -12.14 13.44 -12.93
CA LEU A 27 -12.77 13.45 -14.25
C LEU A 27 -13.69 14.67 -14.44
N LEU A 28 -14.46 15.04 -13.42
CA LEU A 28 -15.26 16.27 -13.43
C LEU A 28 -14.38 17.52 -13.50
N ALA A 29 -13.25 17.55 -12.79
CA ALA A 29 -12.30 18.64 -12.86
C ALA A 29 -11.67 18.77 -14.25
N GLN A 30 -11.30 17.66 -14.89
CA GLN A 30 -10.77 17.64 -16.27
C GLN A 30 -11.78 18.17 -17.29
N ASN A 31 -13.07 17.86 -17.09
CA ASN A 31 -14.17 18.32 -17.94
C ASN A 31 -14.69 19.73 -17.57
N ASN A 32 -14.03 20.46 -16.66
CA ASN A 32 -14.47 21.75 -16.13
C ASN A 32 -15.91 21.74 -15.57
N ASN A 33 -16.39 20.58 -15.11
CA ASN A 33 -17.72 20.37 -14.56
C ASN A 33 -17.69 20.09 -13.05
N LEU A 34 -16.71 20.67 -12.36
CA LEU A 34 -16.56 20.50 -10.92
C LEU A 34 -17.64 21.32 -10.18
N PRO A 35 -18.25 20.81 -9.09
CA PRO A 35 -19.26 21.56 -8.35
C PRO A 35 -18.77 22.95 -7.92
N SER A 36 -19.65 23.95 -8.03
CA SER A 36 -19.32 25.37 -7.80
C SER A 36 -18.73 25.65 -6.41
N PHE A 37 -19.07 24.86 -5.39
CA PHE A 37 -18.48 24.96 -4.05
C PHE A 37 -16.94 24.84 -4.05
N PHE A 38 -16.35 24.07 -4.96
CA PHE A 38 -14.90 23.93 -5.05
C PHE A 38 -14.19 25.19 -5.56
N SER A 39 -14.89 26.06 -6.30
CA SER A 39 -14.33 27.33 -6.80
C SER A 39 -13.86 28.26 -5.68
N ILE A 40 -14.51 28.19 -4.51
CA ILE A 40 -14.17 28.98 -3.31
C ILE A 40 -12.73 28.69 -2.85
N PHE A 41 -12.29 27.43 -2.98
CA PHE A 41 -10.98 26.97 -2.50
C PHE A 41 -9.89 27.09 -3.56
N GLN A 42 -10.22 27.46 -4.79
CA GLN A 42 -9.29 27.48 -5.92
C GLN A 42 -8.06 28.35 -5.66
N LYS A 43 -8.24 29.50 -5.00
CA LYS A 43 -7.14 30.43 -4.65
C LYS A 43 -6.10 29.81 -3.70
N HIS A 44 -6.51 28.90 -2.82
CA HIS A 44 -5.64 28.29 -1.82
C HIS A 44 -5.36 26.80 -2.09
N LYS A 45 -5.72 26.30 -3.27
CA LYS A 45 -5.65 24.89 -3.66
C LYS A 45 -4.31 24.23 -3.26
N THR A 46 -3.19 24.83 -3.67
CA THR A 46 -1.85 24.28 -3.40
C THR A 46 -1.55 24.17 -1.91
N ARG A 47 -1.91 25.19 -1.11
CA ARG A 47 -1.68 25.19 0.34
C ARG A 47 -2.55 24.15 1.05
N ILE A 48 -3.80 24.01 0.59
CA ILE A 48 -4.73 23.00 1.11
C ILE A 48 -4.13 21.59 0.90
N PHE A 49 -3.69 21.26 -0.31
CA PHE A 49 -3.12 19.94 -0.59
C PHE A 49 -1.76 19.71 0.08
N GLN A 50 -0.94 20.74 0.29
CA GLN A 50 0.27 20.62 1.11
C GLN A 50 -0.07 20.28 2.56
N PHE A 51 -1.04 20.97 3.16
CA PHE A 51 -1.48 20.69 4.53
C PHE A 51 -2.12 19.31 4.64
N LEU A 52 -3.00 18.95 3.69
CA LEU A 52 -3.61 17.62 3.62
C LEU A 52 -2.54 16.55 3.54
N PHE A 53 -1.50 16.72 2.72
CA PHE A 53 -0.40 15.78 2.62
C PHE A 53 0.36 15.63 3.95
N ILE A 54 0.75 16.72 4.60
CA ILE A 54 1.43 16.67 5.91
C ILE A 54 0.56 15.97 6.94
N PHE A 55 -0.73 16.31 7.00
CA PHE A 55 -1.68 15.69 7.90
C PHE A 55 -1.87 14.21 7.58
N ALA A 56 -1.84 13.83 6.31
CA ALA A 56 -1.95 12.45 5.89
C ALA A 56 -0.74 11.61 6.29
N ILE A 57 0.47 12.15 6.14
CA ILE A 57 1.70 11.52 6.63
C ILE A 57 1.63 11.35 8.15
N TYR A 58 1.17 12.36 8.89
CA TYR A 58 0.95 12.25 10.32
C TYR A 58 -0.03 11.11 10.67
N LEU A 59 -1.19 11.05 10.00
CA LEU A 59 -2.17 9.97 10.20
C LEU A 59 -1.65 8.58 9.79
N SER A 60 -0.73 8.51 8.82
CA SER A 60 -0.11 7.24 8.40
C SER A 60 0.76 6.62 9.50
N GLY A 61 1.31 7.45 10.39
CA GLY A 61 2.10 7.05 11.55
C GLY A 61 1.29 6.65 12.77
N VAL A 62 0.05 6.17 12.60
CA VAL A 62 -0.81 5.75 13.71
C VAL A 62 -0.12 4.67 14.56
N PRO A 63 -0.03 4.83 15.90
CA PRO A 63 0.51 3.82 16.79
C PRO A 63 -0.33 2.54 16.70
N SER A 64 0.26 1.43 16.27
CA SER A 64 -0.49 0.19 16.00
C SER A 64 0.11 -1.06 16.66
N TYR A 65 0.88 -0.90 17.75
CA TYR A 65 1.52 -2.02 18.44
C TYR A 65 0.50 -3.05 18.96
N ASN A 66 -0.60 -2.58 19.56
CA ASN A 66 -1.76 -3.41 19.86
C ASN A 66 -3.03 -2.74 19.30
N PRO A 67 -3.63 -3.31 18.24
CA PRO A 67 -4.76 -2.70 17.53
C PRO A 67 -6.06 -2.68 18.34
N PHE A 68 -6.12 -3.38 19.47
CA PHE A 68 -7.32 -3.46 20.31
C PHE A 68 -7.22 -2.65 21.61
N ASP A 69 -6.01 -2.21 22.00
CA ASP A 69 -5.83 -1.42 23.22
C ASP A 69 -5.79 0.09 22.93
N MET A 70 -6.91 0.74 23.24
CA MET A 70 -7.07 2.18 23.02
C MET A 70 -6.23 3.06 23.94
N ARG A 71 -5.75 2.53 25.07
CA ARG A 71 -4.92 3.31 25.99
C ARG A 71 -3.60 3.71 25.34
N ILE A 72 -3.14 2.95 24.35
CA ILE A 72 -1.91 3.22 23.61
C ILE A 72 -2.04 4.53 22.82
N ILE A 73 -3.08 4.68 22.00
CA ILE A 73 -3.27 5.90 21.20
C ILE A 73 -3.57 7.12 22.09
N GLN A 74 -4.24 6.91 23.23
CA GLN A 74 -4.52 7.98 24.20
C GLN A 74 -3.27 8.46 24.95
N SER A 75 -2.37 7.53 25.30
CA SER A 75 -1.12 7.85 25.99
C SER A 75 -0.03 8.36 25.05
N THR A 76 -0.20 8.19 23.73
CA THR A 76 0.77 8.66 22.74
C THR A 76 0.67 10.18 22.55
N PRO A 77 1.78 10.93 22.70
CA PRO A 77 1.81 12.37 22.45
C PRO A 77 1.27 12.74 21.05
N GLY A 78 0.39 13.75 21.00
CA GLY A 78 -0.26 14.23 19.77
C GLY A 78 -1.52 13.45 19.35
N TRP A 79 -1.71 12.22 19.83
CA TRP A 79 -2.82 11.36 19.39
C TRP A 79 -4.04 11.39 20.29
N TYR A 80 -3.95 12.00 21.48
CA TYR A 80 -5.02 12.06 22.46
C TYR A 80 -6.35 12.56 21.87
N TYR A 81 -6.34 13.70 21.16
CA TYR A 81 -7.57 14.25 20.56
C TYR A 81 -8.08 13.41 19.39
N LEU A 82 -7.17 12.88 18.57
CA LEU A 82 -7.54 11.99 17.48
C LEU A 82 -8.22 10.72 17.99
N SER A 83 -7.79 10.22 19.15
CA SER A 83 -8.38 9.06 19.81
C SER A 83 -9.90 9.18 20.04
N LEU A 84 -10.42 10.41 20.14
CA LEU A 84 -11.84 10.69 20.34
C LEU A 84 -12.65 10.61 19.03
N LEU A 85 -12.03 10.78 17.87
CA LEU A 85 -12.67 10.86 16.55
C LEU A 85 -12.87 9.50 15.85
N ARG A 86 -12.49 8.41 16.52
CA ARG A 86 -12.56 7.05 15.98
C ARG A 86 -14.00 6.59 15.66
N ALA A 87 -14.15 5.84 14.57
CA ALA A 87 -15.36 5.04 14.32
C ALA A 87 -15.48 3.90 15.35
N ARG A 88 -16.50 3.96 16.21
CA ARG A 88 -16.73 2.97 17.29
C ARG A 88 -16.92 1.53 16.81
N VAL A 89 -17.31 1.37 15.54
CA VAL A 89 -17.58 0.07 14.94
C VAL A 89 -16.30 -0.67 14.54
N MET A 90 -15.18 0.04 14.36
CA MET A 90 -13.94 -0.58 13.90
C MET A 90 -13.18 -1.23 15.05
N ASN A 91 -13.00 -2.55 14.96
CA ASN A 91 -12.26 -3.30 15.98
C ASN A 91 -10.77 -2.94 15.99
N ASP A 92 -10.17 -2.79 14.80
CA ASP A 92 -8.81 -2.30 14.62
C ASP A 92 -8.87 -0.82 14.21
N TYR A 93 -8.61 0.05 15.19
CA TYR A 93 -8.75 1.50 15.05
C TYR A 93 -7.81 2.10 14.02
N LYS A 94 -6.69 1.44 13.69
CA LYS A 94 -5.67 2.00 12.79
C LYS A 94 -6.26 2.23 11.39
N TRP A 95 -7.14 1.34 10.95
CA TRP A 95 -7.72 1.39 9.61
C TRP A 95 -8.58 2.63 9.40
N PHE A 96 -9.15 3.21 10.47
CA PHE A 96 -9.88 4.46 10.38
C PHE A 96 -8.96 5.61 9.96
N TYR A 97 -7.81 5.74 10.61
CA TYR A 97 -6.83 6.78 10.31
C TYR A 97 -6.11 6.51 9.00
N LEU A 98 -5.79 5.24 8.69
CA LEU A 98 -5.18 4.85 7.42
C LEU A 98 -6.12 5.10 6.24
N PHE A 99 -7.44 4.93 6.41
CA PHE A 99 -8.42 5.30 5.40
C PHE A 99 -8.31 6.80 5.08
N TRP A 100 -8.40 7.68 6.07
CA TRP A 100 -8.30 9.13 5.84
C TRP A 100 -6.92 9.55 5.32
N SER A 101 -5.86 8.96 5.84
CA SER A 101 -4.49 9.15 5.35
C SER A 101 -4.39 8.81 3.87
N SER A 102 -4.89 7.64 3.44
CA SER A 102 -4.86 7.22 2.04
C SER A 102 -5.62 8.18 1.13
N MET A 103 -6.82 8.62 1.52
CA MET A 103 -7.62 9.60 0.77
C MET A 103 -6.89 10.93 0.59
N PHE A 104 -6.25 11.43 1.64
CA PHE A 104 -5.51 12.68 1.60
C PHE A 104 -4.20 12.56 0.81
N ILE A 105 -3.45 11.46 0.95
CA ILE A 105 -2.22 11.23 0.17
C ILE A 105 -2.56 11.16 -1.33
N VAL A 106 -3.50 10.30 -1.71
CA VAL A 106 -3.83 10.05 -3.12
C VAL A 106 -4.36 11.33 -3.79
N SER A 107 -5.19 12.11 -3.10
CA SER A 107 -5.69 13.38 -3.62
C SER A 107 -4.63 14.50 -3.66
N SER A 108 -3.64 14.48 -2.77
CA SER A 108 -2.63 15.55 -2.68
C SER A 108 -1.45 15.36 -3.64
N ILE A 109 -1.05 14.12 -3.93
CA ILE A 109 0.12 13.83 -4.78
C ILE A 109 0.09 14.54 -6.14
N PRO A 110 -1.02 14.55 -6.91
CA PRO A 110 -1.08 15.23 -8.20
C PRO A 110 -0.82 16.74 -8.12
N HIS A 111 -1.05 17.33 -6.94
CA HIS A 111 -0.89 18.76 -6.68
C HIS A 111 0.46 19.13 -6.07
N LEU A 112 1.35 18.14 -5.87
CA LEU A 112 2.72 18.32 -5.36
C LEU A 112 3.73 17.99 -6.46
N PRO A 113 4.25 18.98 -7.23
CA PRO A 113 5.04 18.73 -8.43
C PRO A 113 6.28 17.86 -8.21
N TRP A 114 6.93 17.99 -7.05
CA TRP A 114 8.11 17.19 -6.72
C TRP A 114 7.78 15.70 -6.52
N PHE A 115 6.73 15.40 -5.76
CA PHE A 115 6.27 14.02 -5.55
C PHE A 115 5.73 13.41 -6.83
N ARG A 116 4.95 14.17 -7.59
CA ARG A 116 4.46 13.76 -8.90
C ARG A 116 5.63 13.36 -9.82
N LYS A 117 6.64 14.21 -9.96
CA LYS A 117 7.82 13.93 -10.79
C LYS A 117 8.57 12.67 -10.35
N PHE A 118 8.69 12.42 -9.05
CA PHE A 118 9.34 11.22 -8.53
C PHE A 118 8.53 9.95 -8.86
N LEU A 119 7.21 9.97 -8.62
CA LEU A 119 6.33 8.82 -8.86
C LEU A 119 6.08 8.55 -10.36
N GLU A 120 6.20 9.57 -11.21
CA GLU A 120 6.18 9.45 -12.67
C GLU A 120 7.54 9.00 -13.26
N SER A 121 8.55 8.74 -12.43
CA SER A 121 9.82 8.19 -12.90
C SER A 121 9.64 6.80 -13.52
N ARG A 122 10.49 6.45 -14.50
CA ARG A 122 10.43 5.15 -15.21
C ARG A 122 10.46 3.96 -14.26
N PHE A 123 11.23 4.07 -13.17
CA PHE A 123 11.34 3.04 -12.16
C PHE A 123 10.04 2.88 -11.36
N CYS A 124 9.45 3.97 -10.86
CA CYS A 124 8.18 3.92 -10.14
C CYS A 124 7.03 3.43 -11.04
N GLN A 125 7.00 3.85 -12.30
CA GLN A 125 6.02 3.37 -13.28
C GLN A 125 6.20 1.88 -13.60
N TYR A 126 7.44 1.41 -13.70
CA TYR A 126 7.73 -0.02 -13.82
C TYR A 126 7.21 -0.81 -12.62
N LEU A 127 7.50 -0.35 -11.40
CA LEU A 127 6.99 -0.97 -10.17
C LEU A 127 5.46 -0.95 -10.13
N GLY A 128 4.83 0.16 -10.56
CA GLY A 128 3.39 0.27 -10.67
C GLY A 128 2.79 -0.77 -11.61
N ARG A 129 3.40 -0.97 -12.79
CA ARG A 129 2.95 -1.96 -13.79
C ARG A 129 2.98 -3.39 -13.27
N ILE A 130 4.01 -3.77 -12.50
CA ILE A 130 4.13 -5.14 -11.97
C ILE A 130 3.53 -5.31 -10.58
N SER A 131 3.00 -4.25 -9.96
CA SER A 131 2.60 -4.23 -8.55
C SER A 131 1.57 -5.30 -8.18
N PHE A 132 0.57 -5.51 -9.04
CA PHE A 132 -0.46 -6.52 -8.80
C PHE A 132 0.11 -7.94 -8.85
N ALA A 133 0.88 -8.26 -9.89
CA ALA A 133 1.55 -9.54 -10.00
C ALA A 133 2.53 -9.77 -8.83
N LEU A 134 3.28 -8.73 -8.44
CA LEU A 134 4.19 -8.76 -7.29
C LEU A 134 3.43 -9.13 -5.99
N TYR A 135 2.26 -8.54 -5.77
CA TYR A 135 1.40 -8.87 -4.64
C TYR A 135 0.93 -10.34 -4.66
N LEU A 136 0.69 -10.94 -5.83
CA LEU A 136 0.30 -12.34 -5.92
C LEU A 136 1.47 -13.30 -5.67
N VAL A 137 2.65 -12.99 -6.22
CA VAL A 137 3.78 -13.95 -6.23
C VAL A 137 4.68 -13.85 -5.02
N HIS A 138 4.70 -12.73 -4.28
CA HIS A 138 5.63 -12.55 -3.16
C HIS A 138 5.46 -13.62 -2.09
N GLY A 139 4.23 -13.98 -1.70
CA GLY A 139 3.97 -15.00 -0.67
C GLY A 139 4.56 -16.37 -1.00
N PRO A 140 4.22 -16.98 -2.15
CA PRO A 140 4.82 -18.23 -2.60
C PRO A 140 6.34 -18.18 -2.70
N ILE A 141 6.91 -17.07 -3.17
CA ILE A 141 8.37 -16.92 -3.29
C ILE A 141 9.03 -16.85 -1.92
N LEU A 142 8.40 -16.18 -0.95
CA LEU A 142 8.88 -16.14 0.42
C LEU A 142 8.96 -17.54 1.02
N TRP A 143 7.89 -18.33 0.90
CA TRP A 143 7.83 -19.69 1.47
C TRP A 143 8.71 -20.72 0.76
N THR A 144 9.01 -20.52 -0.51
CA THR A 144 9.77 -21.51 -1.31
C THR A 144 11.24 -21.16 -1.47
N LEU A 145 11.57 -19.90 -1.74
CA LEU A 145 12.94 -19.46 -1.99
C LEU A 145 13.51 -18.71 -0.79
N ALA A 146 12.78 -17.72 -0.26
CA ALA A 146 13.33 -16.86 0.78
C ALA A 146 13.67 -17.63 2.06
N ASP A 147 12.77 -18.50 2.54
CA ASP A 147 13.01 -19.32 3.73
C ASP A 147 14.30 -20.15 3.62
N ARG A 148 14.59 -20.69 2.43
CA ARG A 148 15.84 -21.44 2.17
C ARG A 148 17.06 -20.52 2.17
N MET A 149 16.97 -19.36 1.52
CA MET A 149 18.08 -18.40 1.47
C MET A 149 18.38 -17.82 2.86
N TYR A 150 17.36 -17.60 3.69
CA TYR A 150 17.55 -17.20 5.09
C TYR A 150 18.15 -18.31 5.94
N ALA A 151 17.77 -19.58 5.72
CA ALA A 151 18.40 -20.71 6.40
C ALA A 151 19.90 -20.84 6.06
N VAL A 152 20.28 -20.63 4.80
CA VAL A 152 21.68 -20.67 4.32
C VAL A 152 22.55 -19.68 5.09
N VAL A 153 22.07 -18.46 5.31
CA VAL A 153 22.81 -17.43 6.05
C VAL A 153 22.69 -17.54 7.57
N GLY A 154 22.03 -18.59 8.07
CA GLY A 154 21.82 -18.86 9.49
C GLY A 154 20.71 -18.02 10.12
N TRP A 155 19.86 -17.37 9.34
CA TRP A 155 18.70 -16.60 9.80
C TRP A 155 17.45 -17.49 9.85
N LEU A 156 17.43 -18.46 10.78
CA LEU A 156 16.22 -19.25 11.01
C LEU A 156 15.30 -18.56 12.01
N ARG A 157 13.99 -18.64 11.75
CA ARG A 157 12.96 -18.42 12.77
C ARG A 157 12.84 -19.70 13.58
N GLU A 158 12.74 -19.58 14.90
CA GLU A 158 12.60 -20.72 15.84
C GLU A 158 11.38 -21.60 15.51
N ASP A 159 10.39 -21.02 14.83
CA ASP A 159 9.15 -21.68 14.45
C ASP A 159 9.24 -22.28 13.03
N ARG A 160 9.48 -23.60 12.96
CA ARG A 160 9.23 -24.51 11.82
C ARG A 160 10.29 -24.57 10.70
N ASN A 161 10.94 -25.74 10.58
CA ASN A 161 10.76 -26.70 9.48
C ASN A 161 11.93 -27.71 9.48
N GLU A 162 11.67 -28.97 9.83
CA GLU A 162 12.69 -30.04 9.71
C GLU A 162 13.25 -30.16 8.29
N GLY A 163 12.45 -29.81 7.28
CA GLY A 163 12.86 -29.78 5.88
C GLY A 163 13.86 -28.68 5.50
N LEU A 164 14.14 -27.71 6.38
CA LEU A 164 15.14 -26.66 6.16
C LEU A 164 16.50 -26.97 6.81
N LYS A 165 16.57 -27.98 7.69
CA LYS A 165 17.82 -28.43 8.34
C LYS A 165 18.98 -28.69 7.35
N PRO A 166 18.76 -29.25 6.14
CA PRO A 166 19.86 -29.45 5.19
C PRO A 166 20.50 -28.16 4.68
N TYR A 167 19.79 -27.03 4.76
CA TYR A 167 20.23 -25.74 4.26
C TYR A 167 20.73 -24.81 5.36
N GLU A 168 20.70 -25.26 6.61
CA GLU A 168 21.04 -24.44 7.76
C GLU A 168 22.55 -24.17 7.84
N ASN A 169 22.91 -22.89 8.02
CA ASN A 169 24.29 -22.44 8.26
C ASN A 169 25.30 -22.90 7.19
N LEU A 170 24.87 -23.08 5.94
CA LEU A 170 25.76 -23.37 4.81
C LEU A 170 26.75 -22.22 4.54
N PHE A 171 26.31 -20.97 4.74
CA PHE A 171 27.15 -19.77 4.60
C PHE A 171 26.76 -18.74 5.66
N PRO A 172 27.15 -18.94 6.94
CA PRO A 172 26.67 -18.13 8.03
C PRO A 172 27.17 -16.68 7.89
N VAL A 173 26.24 -15.73 7.95
CA VAL A 173 26.54 -14.29 7.86
C VAL A 173 26.27 -13.63 9.21
N SER A 174 27.03 -12.58 9.52
CA SER A 174 26.85 -11.81 10.74
C SER A 174 25.43 -11.22 10.84
N LYS A 175 24.78 -11.44 11.98
CA LYS A 175 23.52 -10.80 12.36
C LYS A 175 23.73 -9.49 13.13
N LYS A 176 24.97 -9.01 13.25
CA LYS A 176 25.27 -7.74 13.92
C LYS A 176 24.86 -6.59 13.02
N GLY A 177 24.03 -5.69 13.54
CA GLY A 177 23.59 -4.49 12.83
C GLY A 177 22.38 -3.85 13.49
N PRO A 178 21.97 -2.66 13.03
CA PRO A 178 20.67 -2.12 13.37
C PRO A 178 19.56 -2.99 12.76
N LEU A 179 18.42 -3.04 13.45
CA LEU A 179 17.26 -3.84 13.06
C LEU A 179 16.83 -3.53 11.61
N GLY A 180 16.78 -4.55 10.76
CA GLY A 180 16.41 -4.45 9.34
C GLY A 180 17.57 -4.13 8.40
N LEU A 181 18.79 -3.97 8.91
CA LEU A 181 20.01 -3.72 8.14
C LEU A 181 21.11 -4.74 8.48
N GLU A 182 20.77 -5.83 9.15
CA GLU A 182 21.69 -6.93 9.40
C GLU A 182 22.15 -7.54 8.06
N LEU A 183 23.43 -7.87 7.95
CA LEU A 183 23.96 -8.47 6.72
C LEU A 183 23.28 -9.79 6.38
N ALA A 184 22.99 -10.60 7.39
CA ALA A 184 22.21 -11.83 7.24
C ALA A 184 20.76 -11.59 6.77
N PHE A 185 20.22 -10.38 6.90
CA PHE A 185 18.94 -10.01 6.31
C PHE A 185 19.10 -9.50 4.86
N LEU A 186 20.12 -8.67 4.60
CA LEU A 186 20.31 -8.02 3.30
C LEU A 186 20.90 -8.94 2.22
N VAL A 187 21.81 -9.84 2.58
CA VAL A 187 22.49 -10.74 1.62
C VAL A 187 21.50 -11.63 0.86
N PRO A 188 20.52 -12.30 1.51
CA PRO A 188 19.49 -13.06 0.80
C PRO A 188 18.70 -12.22 -0.21
N HIS A 189 18.46 -10.93 0.07
CA HIS A 189 17.70 -10.06 -0.83
C HIS A 189 18.41 -9.76 -2.15
N LEU A 190 19.73 -9.94 -2.23
CA LEU A 190 20.47 -9.85 -3.50
C LEU A 190 20.00 -10.89 -4.52
N VAL A 191 19.42 -12.00 -4.04
CA VAL A 191 18.84 -13.05 -4.89
C VAL A 191 17.32 -12.99 -4.88
N ILE A 192 16.71 -12.89 -3.70
CA ILE A 192 15.24 -12.95 -3.54
C ILE A 192 14.57 -11.79 -4.29
N LEU A 193 15.06 -10.56 -4.16
CA LEU A 193 14.39 -9.39 -4.72
C LEU A 193 14.44 -9.37 -6.26
N PRO A 194 15.60 -9.57 -6.93
CA PRO A 194 15.63 -9.69 -8.38
C PRO A 194 14.81 -10.86 -8.90
N PHE A 195 14.85 -12.02 -8.22
CA PHE A 195 14.03 -13.18 -8.60
C PHE A 195 12.54 -12.86 -8.49
N THR A 196 12.13 -12.16 -7.42
CA THR A 196 10.74 -11.76 -7.21
C THR A 196 10.27 -10.80 -8.31
N PHE A 197 11.08 -9.81 -8.67
CA PHE A 197 10.78 -8.91 -9.79
C PHE A 197 10.70 -9.65 -11.13
N TRP A 198 11.58 -10.61 -11.36
CA TRP A 198 11.56 -11.41 -12.59
C TRP A 198 10.29 -12.27 -12.70
N VAL A 199 9.91 -12.97 -11.62
CA VAL A 199 8.67 -13.76 -11.60
C VAL A 199 7.43 -12.86 -11.74
N ALA A 200 7.41 -11.71 -11.06
CA ALA A 200 6.33 -10.73 -11.20
C ALA A 200 6.21 -10.22 -12.64
N GLU A 201 7.32 -9.91 -13.30
CA GLU A 201 7.35 -9.48 -14.71
C GLU A 201 6.76 -10.54 -15.65
N ILE A 202 7.09 -11.82 -15.43
CA ILE A 202 6.52 -12.94 -16.20
C ILE A 202 5.02 -13.02 -15.94
N ALA A 203 4.60 -13.01 -14.68
CA ALA A 203 3.20 -13.10 -14.31
C ALA A 203 2.37 -11.93 -14.87
N THR A 204 2.93 -10.72 -14.88
CA THR A 204 2.28 -9.56 -15.51
C THR A 204 2.06 -9.78 -17.02
N LYS A 205 3.07 -10.24 -17.75
CA LYS A 205 2.97 -10.44 -19.21
C LYS A 205 2.08 -11.62 -19.60
N VAL A 206 2.08 -12.69 -18.81
CA VAL A 206 1.40 -13.95 -19.14
C VAL A 206 -0.04 -13.97 -18.63
N PHE A 207 -0.31 -13.38 -17.46
CA PHE A 207 -1.62 -13.47 -16.82
C PHE A 207 -2.33 -12.12 -16.72
N ASP A 208 -1.65 -11.09 -16.19
CA ASP A 208 -2.30 -9.81 -15.88
C ASP A 208 -2.72 -9.04 -17.15
N GLU A 209 -1.77 -8.70 -18.01
CA GLU A 209 -2.03 -7.93 -19.24
C GLU A 209 -3.06 -8.64 -20.17
N PRO A 210 -2.99 -9.97 -20.39
CA PRO A 210 -4.02 -10.66 -21.15
C PRO A 210 -5.40 -10.64 -20.48
N SER A 211 -5.48 -10.76 -19.15
CA SER A 211 -6.75 -10.72 -18.41
C SER A 211 -7.46 -9.38 -18.56
N VAL A 212 -6.71 -8.27 -18.53
CA VAL A 212 -7.25 -6.93 -18.79
C VAL A 212 -7.76 -6.81 -20.22
N LYS A 213 -7.01 -7.32 -21.21
CA LYS A 213 -7.43 -7.30 -22.63
C LYS A 213 -8.71 -8.11 -22.85
N ILE A 214 -8.82 -9.28 -22.24
CA ILE A 214 -10.02 -10.15 -22.34
C ILE A 214 -11.22 -9.45 -21.70
N SER A 215 -11.06 -8.92 -20.48
CA SER A 215 -12.13 -8.20 -19.78
C SER A 215 -12.65 -7.00 -20.58
N HIS A 216 -11.73 -6.22 -21.14
CA HIS A 216 -12.08 -5.07 -21.97
C HIS A 216 -12.73 -5.46 -23.30
N TRP A 217 -12.29 -6.56 -23.93
CA TRP A 217 -12.95 -7.13 -25.10
C TRP A 217 -14.39 -7.57 -24.78
N ALA A 218 -14.59 -8.28 -23.67
CA ALA A 218 -15.90 -8.74 -23.25
C ALA A 218 -16.84 -7.57 -22.96
N TYR A 219 -16.35 -6.54 -22.27
CA TYR A 219 -17.10 -5.30 -22.02
C TYR A 219 -17.55 -4.62 -23.32
N ARG A 220 -16.64 -4.44 -24.27
CA ARG A 220 -16.97 -3.85 -25.59
C ARG A 220 -17.98 -4.69 -26.37
N LYS A 221 -17.92 -6.01 -26.27
CA LYS A 221 -18.91 -6.90 -26.90
C LYS A 221 -20.29 -6.77 -26.23
N GLY A 222 -20.33 -6.66 -24.91
CA GLY A 222 -21.56 -6.51 -24.13
C GLY A 222 -22.30 -5.19 -24.34
N LEU A 223 -21.58 -4.10 -24.64
CA LEU A 223 -22.18 -2.80 -24.95
C LEU A 223 -22.97 -2.76 -26.27
N GLY A 224 -22.84 -3.78 -27.13
CA GLY A 224 -23.40 -3.75 -28.48
C GLY A 224 -22.73 -2.69 -29.37
N LYS A 225 -22.89 -2.80 -30.69
CA LYS A 225 -22.54 -1.68 -31.57
C LYS A 225 -23.61 -0.60 -31.37
N ALA A 226 -23.26 0.50 -30.71
CA ALA A 226 -23.97 1.76 -30.88
C ALA A 226 -23.72 2.29 -32.29
#